data_AF-A0A7C0WS76-F1
#
_entry.id   AF-A0A7C0WS76-F1
#
_cell.length_a   1.000
_cell.length_b   1.000
_cell.length_c   1.000
_cell.angle_alpha   90.00
_cell.angle_beta   90.00
_cell.angle_gamma   90.00
#
_symmetry.space_group_name_H-M   'P 1'
#
loop_
_entity.id
_entity.type
_entity.pdbx_description
1 polymer ?
#
loop_
_entity_poly.entity_id
_entity_poly.type
_entity_poly.pdbx_seq_one_letter_code
_entity_poly.pdbx_strand_id
1 'polypeptide(L)'
;MKITFVQRQIFALPGISTMVGSVERSGHQADILIENAEKHFEKVLIETNPDVVGITICSSDVNWMIETLPRIKHAVPKAFIIVGGIHPSIHNALLDEHPEIDAICVGEGEEAVVELLDALQASSDGKQLAVSSEQSGEDGKQSGEESKQ
;
A
#
# COMPACT_ATOMS: atom_id res chain seq x y z
N MET A 1 0.88 14.37 5.47
CA MET A 1 0.66 13.82 4.12
C MET A 1 -0.83 13.60 3.87
N LYS A 2 -1.25 13.51 2.62
CA LYS A 2 -2.62 13.16 2.22
C LYS A 2 -2.63 11.84 1.45
N ILE A 3 -3.42 10.88 1.91
CA ILE A 3 -3.67 9.61 1.22
C ILE A 3 -5.10 9.57 0.64
N THR A 4 -5.25 9.10 -0.59
CA THR A 4 -6.57 8.74 -1.13
C THR A 4 -6.65 7.22 -1.30
N PHE A 5 -7.55 6.59 -0.56
CA PHE A 5 -7.86 5.17 -0.71
C PHE A 5 -8.79 4.96 -1.91
N VAL A 6 -8.29 4.33 -2.96
CA VAL A 6 -9.07 3.98 -4.16
C VAL A 6 -9.58 2.56 -4.03
N GLN A 7 -10.90 2.39 -4.13
CA GLN A 7 -11.53 1.07 -4.10
C GLN A 7 -12.54 0.91 -5.23
N ARG A 8 -12.70 -0.34 -5.69
CA ARG A 8 -13.66 -0.71 -6.72
C ARG A 8 -15.09 -0.83 -6.20
N GLN A 9 -15.22 -1.40 -4.99
CA GLN A 9 -16.52 -1.78 -4.44
C GLN A 9 -17.19 -0.58 -3.77
N ILE A 10 -18.51 -0.49 -3.92
CA ILE A 10 -19.32 0.58 -3.31
C ILE A 10 -19.56 0.31 -1.81
N PHE A 11 -19.35 -0.94 -1.37
CA PHE A 11 -19.50 -1.30 0.03
C PHE A 11 -18.39 -0.69 0.89
N ALA A 12 -18.77 -0.24 2.08
CA ALA A 12 -17.81 0.21 3.08
C ALA A 12 -16.91 -0.98 3.47
N LEU A 13 -15.61 -0.86 3.20
CA LEU A 13 -14.62 -1.82 3.67
C LEU A 13 -14.19 -1.40 5.08
N PRO A 14 -14.55 -2.17 6.13
CA PRO A 14 -14.28 -1.74 7.51
C PRO A 14 -12.79 -1.48 7.76
N GLY A 15 -11.91 -2.25 7.12
CA GLY A 15 -10.47 -2.04 7.20
C GLY A 15 -10.04 -0.66 6.72
N ILE A 16 -10.59 -0.15 5.60
CA ILE A 16 -10.30 1.21 5.12
C ILE A 16 -10.84 2.24 6.11
N SER A 17 -12.06 2.07 6.61
CA SER A 17 -12.64 3.01 7.59
C SER A 17 -11.78 3.11 8.85
N THR A 18 -11.25 1.98 9.34
CA THR A 18 -10.33 1.97 10.48
C THR A 18 -9.01 2.66 10.14
N MET A 19 -8.42 2.38 8.97
CA MET A 19 -7.21 3.05 8.49
C MET A 19 -7.39 4.57 8.37
N VAL A 20 -8.52 5.05 7.83
CA VAL A 20 -8.85 6.49 7.79
C VAL A 20 -8.76 7.10 9.18
N GLY A 21 -9.40 6.47 10.18
CA GLY A 21 -9.35 6.96 11.55
C GLY A 21 -7.93 6.99 12.14
N SER A 22 -7.09 6.01 11.84
CA SER A 22 -5.69 5.98 12.30
C SER A 22 -4.82 7.01 11.60
N VAL A 23 -4.98 7.20 10.29
CA VAL A 23 -4.31 8.24 9.50
C VAL A 23 -4.69 9.64 10.00
N GLU A 24 -5.97 9.91 10.26
CA GLU A 24 -6.40 11.20 10.77
C GLU A 24 -5.88 11.46 12.19
N ARG A 25 -5.86 10.42 13.05
CA ARG A 25 -5.29 10.53 14.41
C ARG A 25 -3.79 10.82 14.43
N SER A 26 -3.05 10.42 13.41
CA SER A 26 -1.61 10.73 13.28
C SER A 26 -1.34 12.13 12.71
N GLY A 27 -2.39 12.90 12.38
CA GLY A 27 -2.25 14.26 11.83
C GLY A 27 -2.06 14.30 10.31
N HIS A 28 -2.31 13.18 9.62
CA HIS A 28 -2.41 13.12 8.17
C HIS A 28 -3.87 13.27 7.70
N GLN A 29 -4.07 13.33 6.39
CA GLN A 29 -5.40 13.43 5.78
C GLN A 29 -5.70 12.17 4.98
N ALA A 30 -6.95 11.71 5.02
CA ALA A 30 -7.40 10.56 4.25
C ALA A 30 -8.70 10.86 3.51
N ASP A 31 -8.75 10.47 2.23
CA ASP A 31 -9.98 10.43 1.43
C ASP A 31 -10.27 8.99 1.01
N ILE A 32 -11.55 8.68 0.77
CA ILE A 32 -11.95 7.42 0.11
C ILE A 32 -12.58 7.78 -1.23
N LEU A 33 -12.09 7.16 -2.30
CA LEU A 33 -12.59 7.32 -3.65
C LEU A 33 -13.04 5.96 -4.21
N ILE A 34 -14.32 5.88 -4.60
CA ILE A 34 -14.89 4.66 -5.17
C ILE A 34 -14.90 4.81 -6.70
N GLU A 35 -14.01 4.11 -7.39
CA GLU A 35 -13.79 4.32 -8.83
C GLU A 35 -15.07 4.11 -9.66
N ASN A 36 -15.83 3.04 -9.38
CA ASN A 36 -17.09 2.75 -10.08
C ASN A 36 -18.24 3.71 -9.74
N ALA A 37 -18.12 4.52 -8.69
CA ALA A 37 -19.12 5.53 -8.35
C ALA A 37 -18.88 6.84 -9.11
N GLU A 38 -17.70 7.02 -9.71
CA GLU A 38 -17.28 8.27 -10.32
C GLU A 38 -17.31 8.21 -11.85
N LYS A 39 -18.09 9.12 -12.46
CA LYS A 39 -18.11 9.28 -13.91
C LYS A 39 -16.79 9.80 -14.48
N HIS A 40 -16.05 10.57 -13.67
CA HIS A 40 -14.79 11.23 -14.05
C HIS A 40 -13.71 10.94 -12.99
N PHE A 41 -13.48 9.66 -12.71
CA PHE A 41 -12.56 9.19 -11.68
C PHE A 41 -11.21 9.92 -11.65
N GLU A 42 -10.52 10.03 -12.78
CA GLU A 42 -9.20 10.66 -12.86
C GLU A 42 -9.25 12.14 -12.47
N LYS A 43 -10.31 12.84 -12.86
CA LYS A 43 -10.50 14.26 -12.51
C LYS A 43 -10.70 14.41 -11.00
N VAL A 44 -11.55 13.57 -10.41
CA VAL A 44 -11.81 13.59 -8.97
C VAL A 44 -10.53 13.26 -8.19
N LEU A 45 -9.77 12.25 -8.64
CA LEU A 45 -8.48 11.89 -8.04
C LEU A 45 -7.45 13.04 -8.13
N ILE A 46 -7.41 13.78 -9.23
CA ILE A 46 -6.57 14.98 -9.36
C ILE A 46 -7.02 16.05 -8.36
N GLU A 47 -8.33 16.26 -8.21
CA GLU A 47 -8.91 17.24 -7.29
C GLU A 47 -8.67 16.87 -5.82
N THR A 48 -8.55 15.58 -5.47
CA THR A 48 -8.12 15.20 -4.11
C THR A 48 -6.66 15.57 -3.85
N ASN A 49 -5.83 15.71 -4.89
CA ASN A 49 -4.40 16.03 -4.81
C ASN A 49 -3.65 15.17 -3.75
N PRO A 50 -3.63 13.84 -3.90
CA PRO A 50 -3.01 12.94 -2.95
C PRO A 50 -1.48 12.96 -3.07
N ASP A 51 -0.81 12.84 -1.93
CA ASP A 51 0.61 12.47 -1.87
C ASP A 51 0.79 10.95 -2.00
N VAL A 52 -0.20 10.19 -1.53
CA VAL A 52 -0.21 8.73 -1.54
C VAL A 52 -1.56 8.21 -2.07
N VAL A 53 -1.52 7.17 -2.90
CA VAL A 53 -2.71 6.43 -3.33
C VAL A 53 -2.65 5.04 -2.74
N GLY A 54 -3.62 4.70 -1.90
CA GLY A 54 -3.77 3.37 -1.33
C GLY A 54 -4.81 2.56 -2.10
N ILE A 55 -4.46 1.36 -2.56
CA ILE A 55 -5.39 0.45 -3.24
C ILE A 55 -5.51 -0.81 -2.41
N THR A 56 -6.73 -1.21 -2.05
CA THR A 56 -6.98 -2.51 -1.43
C THR A 56 -7.54 -3.48 -2.46
N ILE A 57 -6.95 -4.67 -2.57
CA ILE A 57 -7.35 -5.69 -3.53
C ILE A 57 -7.48 -7.07 -2.91
N CYS A 58 -8.43 -7.84 -3.43
CA CYS A 58 -8.41 -9.29 -3.34
C CYS A 58 -8.17 -9.90 -4.73
N SER A 59 -8.10 -11.23 -4.82
CA SER A 59 -7.76 -11.90 -6.08
C SER A 59 -8.73 -11.59 -7.23
N SER A 60 -10.01 -11.26 -6.95
CA SER A 60 -10.96 -10.86 -8.01
C SER A 60 -10.75 -9.44 -8.54
N ASP A 61 -9.93 -8.64 -7.87
CA ASP A 61 -9.70 -7.23 -8.22
C ASP A 61 -8.43 -7.03 -9.05
N VAL A 62 -7.61 -8.07 -9.25
CA VAL A 62 -6.32 -7.97 -9.97
C VAL A 62 -6.47 -7.35 -11.35
N ASN A 63 -7.42 -7.84 -12.18
CA ASN A 63 -7.64 -7.27 -13.51
C ASN A 63 -8.06 -5.79 -13.47
N TRP A 64 -8.91 -5.43 -12.49
CA TRP A 64 -9.30 -4.03 -12.30
C TRP A 64 -8.12 -3.16 -11.89
N MET A 65 -7.27 -3.65 -10.99
CA MET A 65 -6.05 -2.96 -10.58
C MET A 65 -5.11 -2.76 -11.77
N ILE A 66 -4.89 -3.79 -12.60
CA ILE A 66 -4.06 -3.70 -13.81
C ILE A 66 -4.57 -2.59 -14.76
N GLU A 67 -5.89 -2.49 -14.95
CA GLU A 67 -6.49 -1.45 -15.79
C GLU A 67 -6.44 -0.05 -15.15
N THR A 68 -6.47 0.01 -13.81
CA THR A 68 -6.61 1.27 -13.06
C THR A 68 -5.26 1.90 -12.71
N LEU A 69 -4.21 1.10 -12.47
CA LEU A 69 -2.88 1.59 -12.11
C LEU A 69 -2.30 2.59 -13.12
N PRO A 70 -2.31 2.33 -14.45
CA PRO A 70 -1.82 3.30 -15.43
C PRO A 70 -2.62 4.61 -15.42
N ARG A 71 -3.95 4.51 -15.19
CA ARG A 71 -4.83 5.69 -15.11
C ARG A 71 -4.50 6.54 -13.88
N ILE A 72 -4.28 5.90 -12.73
CA ILE A 72 -3.83 6.56 -11.49
C ILE A 72 -2.49 7.23 -11.71
N LYS A 73 -1.48 6.51 -12.22
CA LYS A 73 -0.13 7.07 -12.43
C LYS A 73 -0.15 8.21 -13.46
N HIS A 74 -1.00 8.17 -14.47
CA HIS A 74 -1.16 9.28 -15.40
C HIS A 74 -1.80 10.51 -14.76
N ALA A 75 -2.83 10.32 -13.93
CA ALA A 75 -3.56 11.38 -13.26
C ALA A 75 -2.71 12.08 -12.17
N VAL A 76 -2.00 11.29 -11.36
CA VAL A 76 -1.20 11.76 -10.21
C VAL A 76 0.21 11.17 -10.25
N PRO A 77 1.06 11.57 -11.22
CA PRO A 77 2.34 10.89 -11.51
C PRO A 77 3.38 10.95 -10.39
N LYS A 78 3.20 11.87 -9.43
CA LYS A 78 4.08 12.04 -8.27
C LYS A 78 3.59 11.30 -7.03
N ALA A 79 2.33 10.84 -7.02
CA ALA A 79 1.79 10.15 -5.87
C ALA A 79 2.49 8.80 -5.70
N PHE A 80 2.78 8.48 -4.45
CA PHE A 80 3.30 7.17 -4.05
C PHE A 80 2.14 6.16 -4.04
N ILE A 81 2.27 5.04 -4.74
CA ILE A 81 1.20 4.04 -4.88
C ILE A 81 1.53 2.85 -3.98
N ILE A 82 0.67 2.59 -2.99
CA ILE A 82 0.74 1.40 -2.14
C ILE A 82 -0.45 0.48 -2.39
N VAL A 83 -0.19 -0.82 -2.56
CA VAL A 83 -1.22 -1.84 -2.76
C VAL A 83 -1.26 -2.79 -1.56
N GLY A 84 -2.41 -2.86 -0.90
CA GLY A 84 -2.67 -3.76 0.24
C GLY A 84 -3.83 -4.72 -0.03
N GLY A 85 -4.20 -5.48 1.00
CA GLY A 85 -5.27 -6.47 0.95
C GLY A 85 -4.74 -7.91 0.89
N ILE A 86 -5.66 -8.87 0.77
CA ILE A 86 -5.31 -10.29 0.87
C ILE A 86 -4.42 -10.75 -0.28
N HIS A 87 -4.57 -10.17 -1.48
CA HIS A 87 -3.80 -10.60 -2.65
C HIS A 87 -2.31 -10.28 -2.55
N PRO A 88 -1.88 -9.03 -2.30
CA PRO A 88 -0.45 -8.74 -2.11
C PRO A 88 0.14 -9.44 -0.88
N SER A 89 -0.67 -9.84 0.10
CA SER A 89 -0.21 -10.59 1.27
C SER A 89 0.14 -12.06 0.96
N ILE A 90 -0.41 -12.62 -0.11
CA ILE A 90 -0.16 -14.02 -0.53
C ILE A 90 0.64 -14.11 -1.84
N HIS A 91 0.78 -12.98 -2.57
CA HIS A 91 1.49 -12.87 -3.85
C HIS A 91 2.35 -11.61 -3.86
N ASN A 92 3.47 -11.64 -3.12
CA ASN A 92 4.36 -10.47 -2.99
C ASN A 92 5.05 -10.09 -4.31
N ALA A 93 5.13 -11.01 -5.28
CA ALA A 93 5.70 -10.77 -6.60
C ALA A 93 4.95 -9.69 -7.41
N LEU A 94 3.75 -9.31 -6.96
CA LEU A 94 2.98 -8.19 -7.50
C LEU A 94 3.80 -6.89 -7.63
N LEU A 95 4.72 -6.64 -6.67
CA LEU A 95 5.56 -5.44 -6.68
C LEU A 95 6.56 -5.44 -7.86
N ASP A 96 7.08 -6.60 -8.23
CA ASP A 96 8.01 -6.74 -9.36
C ASP A 96 7.28 -6.78 -10.71
N GLU A 97 6.03 -7.24 -10.72
CA GLU A 97 5.19 -7.38 -11.93
C GLU A 97 4.62 -6.03 -12.41
N HIS A 98 4.47 -5.06 -11.51
CA HIS A 98 3.80 -3.78 -11.79
C HIS A 98 4.65 -2.58 -11.33
N PRO A 99 5.45 -1.97 -12.23
CA PRO A 99 6.37 -0.88 -11.89
C PRO A 99 5.67 0.42 -11.48
N GLU A 100 4.35 0.54 -11.68
CA GLU A 100 3.54 1.65 -11.16
C GLU A 100 3.39 1.60 -9.64
N ILE A 101 3.54 0.43 -9.02
CA ILE A 101 3.41 0.22 -7.58
C ILE A 101 4.73 0.57 -6.90
N ASP A 102 4.69 1.48 -5.94
CA ASP A 102 5.87 1.91 -5.19
C ASP A 102 6.09 1.06 -3.91
N ALA A 103 5.02 0.47 -3.34
CA ALA A 103 5.10 -0.51 -2.26
C ALA A 103 3.88 -1.44 -2.18
N ILE A 104 4.03 -2.55 -1.46
CA ILE A 104 2.91 -3.40 -1.04
C ILE A 104 2.79 -3.43 0.48
N CYS A 105 1.55 -3.55 0.98
CA CYS A 105 1.26 -3.84 2.37
C CYS A 105 0.93 -5.32 2.53
N VAL A 106 1.69 -6.02 3.36
CA VAL A 106 1.50 -7.44 3.68
C VAL A 106 0.94 -7.57 5.09
N GLY A 107 -0.19 -8.26 5.23
CA GLY A 107 -0.88 -8.40 6.51
C GLY A 107 -1.76 -7.20 6.85
N GLU A 108 -1.72 -6.77 8.12
CA GLU A 108 -2.54 -5.67 8.64
C GLU A 108 -1.93 -4.32 8.27
N GLY A 109 -2.77 -3.42 7.75
CA GLY A 109 -2.32 -2.14 7.19
C GLY A 109 -2.48 -0.92 8.09
N GLU A 110 -3.13 -1.05 9.25
CA GLU A 110 -3.51 0.12 10.07
C GLU A 110 -2.31 0.89 10.61
N GLU A 111 -1.33 0.20 11.21
CA GLU A 111 -0.11 0.83 11.70
C GLU A 111 0.85 1.11 10.54
N ALA A 112 0.97 0.16 9.61
CA ALA A 112 1.88 0.25 8.48
C ALA A 112 1.62 1.48 7.58
N VAL A 113 0.35 1.85 7.36
CA VAL A 113 0.02 3.04 6.56
C VAL A 113 0.43 4.34 7.26
N VAL A 114 0.32 4.40 8.59
CA VAL A 114 0.75 5.56 9.37
C VAL A 114 2.27 5.67 9.32
N GLU A 115 2.99 4.58 9.58
CA GLU A 115 4.46 4.55 9.51
C GLU A 115 4.98 4.97 8.13
N LEU A 116 4.33 4.50 7.05
CA LEU A 116 4.67 4.91 5.69
C LEU A 116 4.49 6.42 5.49
N LEU A 117 3.36 6.98 5.91
CA LEU A 117 3.07 8.40 5.71
C LEU A 117 4.02 9.28 6.52
N ASP A 118 4.35 8.89 7.76
CA ASP A 118 5.34 9.56 8.59
C ASP A 118 6.73 9.51 7.94
N ALA A 119 7.11 8.36 7.38
CA ALA A 119 8.40 8.18 6.72
C ALA A 119 8.52 9.03 5.45
N LEU A 120 7.46 9.07 4.64
CA LEU A 120 7.41 9.89 3.43
C LEU A 120 7.38 11.39 3.76
N GLN A 121 6.68 11.79 4.83
CA GLN A 121 6.67 13.18 5.30
C GLN A 121 8.07 13.61 5.74
N ALA A 122 8.73 12.81 6.58
CA ALA A 122 10.08 13.08 7.04
C ALA A 122 11.06 13.20 5.85
N SER A 123 10.96 12.30 4.88
CA SER A 123 11.79 12.33 3.67
C SER A 123 11.54 13.57 2.81
N SER A 124 10.29 14.02 2.71
CA SER A 124 9.90 15.23 1.97
C SER A 124 10.39 16.51 2.65
N ASP A 125 10.44 16.51 3.99
CA ASP A 125 10.94 17.61 4.82
C ASP A 125 12.48 17.62 4.96
N GLY A 126 13.19 16.71 4.28
CA GLY A 126 14.66 16.61 4.31
C GLY A 126 15.24 15.88 5.53
N LYS A 127 14.43 15.15 6.30
CA LYS A 127 14.92 14.21 7.31
C LYS A 127 15.25 12.88 6.64
N GLN A 128 16.54 12.66 6.44
CA GLN A 128 17.09 11.41 5.95
C GLN A 128 16.83 10.29 6.98
N LEU A 129 15.96 9.33 6.65
CA LEU A 129 15.70 8.16 7.50
C LEU A 129 16.85 7.15 7.32
N ALA A 130 17.60 6.93 8.41
CA ALA A 130 18.55 5.84 8.48
C ALA A 130 17.78 4.54 8.75
N VAL A 131 17.75 3.64 7.76
CA VAL A 131 17.18 2.30 7.93
C VAL A 131 18.30 1.36 8.38
N SER A 132 18.22 0.87 9.61
CA SER A 132 19.07 -0.22 10.11
C SER A 132 18.48 -1.56 9.66
N SER A 133 19.16 -2.26 8.77
CA SER A 133 18.85 -3.64 8.41
C SER A 133 19.34 -4.58 9.51
N GLU A 134 18.45 -5.11 10.33
CA GLU A 134 18.75 -6.30 11.13
C GLU A 134 18.58 -7.54 10.24
N GLN A 135 19.71 -8.11 9.80
CA GLN A 135 19.76 -9.46 9.25
C GLN A 135 19.84 -10.45 10.42
N SER A 136 18.71 -10.99 10.84
CA SER A 136 18.66 -12.15 11.75
C SER A 136 18.94 -13.42 10.94
N GLY A 137 20.21 -13.77 10.80
CA GLY A 137 20.63 -15.11 10.41
C GLY A 137 20.54 -16.05 11.61
N GLU A 138 19.51 -16.91 11.65
CA GLU A 138 19.53 -18.11 12.48
C GLU A 138 20.02 -19.29 11.64
N ASP A 139 21.31 -19.62 11.79
CA ASP A 139 21.90 -20.88 11.37
C ASP A 139 21.30 -22.04 12.19
N GLY A 140 20.29 -22.70 11.61
CA GLY A 140 19.75 -23.96 12.09
C GLY A 140 20.76 -25.10 11.94
N LYS A 141 21.50 -25.37 13.01
CA LYS A 141 22.40 -26.52 13.15
C LYS A 141 21.58 -27.83 13.24
N GLN A 142 21.42 -28.55 12.13
CA GLN A 142 20.93 -29.93 12.15
C GLN A 142 22.08 -30.89 12.50
N SER A 143 22.04 -31.44 13.71
CA SER A 143 22.72 -32.67 14.09
C SER A 143 21.78 -33.85 13.86
N GLY A 144 22.16 -34.79 12.99
CA GLY A 144 21.50 -36.08 12.81
C GLY A 144 22.57 -37.11 12.49
N GLU A 145 23.01 -37.82 13.52
CA GLU A 145 23.83 -39.03 13.42
C GLU A 145 23.07 -40.13 12.67
N GLU A 146 23.65 -40.65 11.59
CA GLU A 146 23.37 -42.01 11.14
C GLU A 146 24.66 -42.70 10.70
N SER A 147 24.75 -43.98 11.08
CA SER A 147 25.59 -45.05 10.52
C SER A 147 26.97 -45.29 11.15
N LYS A 148 27.04 -46.29 12.05
CA LYS A 148 27.78 -47.54 11.75
C LYS A 148 27.59 -48.63 12.82
N GLN A 149 27.16 -49.79 12.29
CA GLN A 149 27.30 -51.18 12.75
C GLN A 149 26.39 -51.71 13.86
#